data_AF-A0A524EE06-F1
#
_entry.id   AF-A0A524EE06-F1
#
_cell.length_a   1.000
_cell.length_b   1.000
_cell.length_c   1.000
_cell.angle_alpha   90.00
_cell.angle_beta   90.00
_cell.angle_gamma   90.00
#
_symmetry.space_group_name_H-M   'P 1'
#
loop_
_entity.id
_entity.type
_entity.pdbx_description
1 polymer ?
#
loop_
_entity_poly.entity_id
_entity_poly.type
_entity_poly.pdbx_seq_one_letter_code
_entity_poly.pdbx_strand_id
1 'polypeptide(L)'
;MSIEKWLSERESEEIRKRKEELFTQLPKGKIEALKKKSIKTIVANETKTLHSDNMDTFLAKVIEFKEWIDGRNYLKGDIDKIIIKLQNLNKSINLINKNNNEGLNKDQINVLSNQYKEIPPSFLDEKTRIALNKKLRGTKRSNSDNYYLRKLKNTIKEKLNEAKYYEILREILES
;
A
#
# COMPACT_ATOMS: atom_id res chain seq x y z
N MET A 1 -25.38 12.62 18.70
CA MET A 1 -25.46 11.44 17.81
C MET A 1 -26.55 11.74 16.78
N SER A 2 -26.30 11.58 15.47
CA SER A 2 -27.29 11.91 14.42
C SER A 2 -28.35 10.81 14.31
N ILE A 3 -29.60 11.21 14.07
CA ILE A 3 -30.76 10.32 13.84
C ILE A 3 -30.51 9.35 12.68
N GLU A 4 -29.79 9.79 11.64
CA GLU A 4 -29.41 8.95 10.49
C GLU A 4 -28.46 7.80 10.88
N LYS A 5 -27.60 8.03 11.86
CA LYS A 5 -26.71 6.99 12.39
C LYS A 5 -27.51 5.95 13.18
N TRP A 6 -28.56 6.37 13.88
CA TRP A 6 -29.46 5.48 14.61
C TRP A 6 -30.33 4.63 13.68
N LEU A 7 -30.80 5.20 12.57
CA LEU A 7 -31.63 4.50 11.58
C LEU A 7 -30.82 3.45 10.81
N SER A 8 -29.58 3.76 10.42
CA SER A 8 -28.69 2.81 9.71
C SER A 8 -28.23 1.64 10.58
N GLU A 9 -28.00 1.86 11.88
CA GLU A 9 -27.63 0.81 12.83
C GLU A 9 -28.82 -0.15 13.06
N ARG A 10 -30.04 0.40 13.15
CA ARG A 10 -31.28 -0.37 13.30
C ARG A 10 -31.62 -1.23 12.08
N GLU A 11 -31.44 -0.69 10.86
CA GLU A 11 -31.60 -1.47 9.62
C GLU A 11 -30.57 -2.61 9.52
N SER A 12 -29.34 -2.40 9.99
CA SER A 12 -28.29 -3.43 9.97
C SER A 12 -28.59 -4.59 10.93
N GLU A 13 -29.10 -4.28 12.13
CA GLU A 13 -29.53 -5.28 13.12
C GLU A 13 -30.73 -6.10 12.62
N GLU A 14 -31.71 -5.47 11.99
CA GLU A 14 -32.89 -6.18 11.43
C GLU A 14 -32.52 -7.11 10.27
N ILE A 15 -31.60 -6.69 9.39
CA ILE A 15 -31.12 -7.54 8.30
C ILE A 15 -30.35 -8.75 8.84
N ARG A 16 -29.56 -8.57 9.91
CA ARG A 16 -28.87 -9.67 10.61
C ARG A 16 -29.85 -10.64 11.24
N LYS A 17 -30.85 -10.14 11.97
CA LYS A 17 -31.89 -10.97 12.59
C LYS A 17 -32.69 -11.76 11.56
N ARG A 18 -33.09 -11.16 10.43
CA ARG A 18 -33.78 -11.89 9.35
C ARG A 18 -32.93 -13.01 8.74
N LYS A 19 -31.62 -12.78 8.58
CA LYS A 19 -30.69 -13.81 8.08
C LYS A 19 -30.49 -14.96 9.08
N GLU A 20 -30.42 -14.65 10.37
CA GLU A 20 -30.32 -15.65 11.43
C GLU A 20 -31.62 -16.45 11.59
N GLU A 21 -32.79 -15.79 11.53
CA GLU A 21 -34.10 -16.43 11.54
C GLU A 21 -34.27 -17.39 10.34
N LEU A 22 -33.90 -16.95 9.13
CA LEU A 22 -33.88 -17.80 7.94
C LEU A 22 -32.94 -19.02 8.09
N PHE A 23 -31.81 -18.86 8.78
CA PHE A 23 -30.89 -19.95 9.05
C PHE A 23 -31.40 -20.95 10.10
N THR A 24 -32.13 -20.47 11.11
CA THR A 24 -32.74 -21.31 12.15
C THR A 24 -33.97 -22.09 11.69
N GLN A 25 -34.68 -21.59 10.67
CA GLN A 25 -35.85 -22.26 10.08
C GLN A 25 -35.50 -23.34 9.04
N LEU A 26 -34.23 -23.46 8.64
CA LEU A 26 -33.78 -24.46 7.68
C LEU A 26 -33.57 -25.83 8.38
N PRO A 27 -34.10 -26.94 7.84
CA PRO A 27 -33.87 -28.26 8.39
C PRO A 27 -32.37 -28.62 8.35
N LYS A 28 -31.85 -29.22 9.44
CA LYS A 28 -30.42 -29.49 9.68
C LYS A 28 -29.68 -30.12 8.48
N GLY A 29 -30.35 -31.01 7.72
CA GLY A 29 -29.79 -31.63 6.51
C GLY A 29 -29.54 -30.68 5.34
N LYS A 30 -30.35 -29.62 5.18
CA LYS A 30 -30.12 -28.58 4.15
C LYS A 30 -28.94 -27.66 4.53
N ILE A 31 -28.73 -27.40 5.81
CA ILE A 31 -27.61 -26.60 6.32
C ILE A 31 -26.27 -27.30 6.05
N GLU A 32 -26.19 -28.61 6.32
CA GLU A 32 -24.99 -29.40 6.04
C GLU A 32 -24.72 -29.54 4.53
N ALA A 33 -25.76 -29.67 3.71
CA ALA A 33 -25.62 -29.70 2.25
C ALA A 33 -25.09 -28.36 1.69
N LEU A 34 -25.54 -27.22 2.24
CA LEU A 34 -25.06 -25.90 1.86
C LEU A 34 -23.60 -25.67 2.29
N LYS A 35 -23.22 -26.13 3.51
CA LYS A 35 -21.81 -26.12 3.96
C LYS A 35 -20.92 -27.00 3.10
N LYS A 36 -21.39 -28.21 2.72
CA LYS A 36 -20.64 -29.09 1.81
C LYS A 36 -20.50 -28.47 0.41
N LYS A 37 -21.55 -27.82 -0.12
CA LYS A 37 -21.48 -27.11 -1.40
C LYS A 37 -20.49 -25.93 -1.36
N SER A 38 -20.48 -25.13 -0.29
CA SER A 38 -19.56 -24.00 -0.15
C SER A 38 -18.10 -24.46 -0.04
N ILE A 39 -17.84 -25.52 0.73
CA ILE A 39 -16.51 -26.14 0.84
C ILE A 39 -16.08 -26.72 -0.51
N LYS A 40 -16.98 -27.39 -1.25
CA LYS A 40 -16.67 -27.94 -2.58
C LYS A 40 -16.34 -26.85 -3.59
N THR A 41 -16.98 -25.68 -3.51
CA THR A 41 -16.62 -24.51 -4.34
C THR A 41 -15.30 -23.85 -3.94
N ILE A 42 -14.94 -23.85 -2.65
CA ILE A 42 -13.64 -23.35 -2.18
C ILE A 42 -12.52 -24.29 -2.67
N VAL A 43 -12.68 -25.59 -2.47
CA VAL A 43 -11.72 -26.61 -2.90
C VAL A 43 -11.60 -26.67 -4.43
N ALA A 44 -12.70 -26.54 -5.19
CA ALA A 44 -12.66 -26.51 -6.65
C ALA A 44 -11.97 -25.25 -7.21
N ASN A 45 -12.01 -24.13 -6.48
CA ASN A 45 -11.30 -22.89 -6.85
C ASN A 45 -9.82 -22.94 -6.46
N GLU A 46 -9.44 -23.66 -5.40
CA GLU A 46 -8.03 -23.87 -5.03
C GLU A 46 -7.31 -24.84 -5.97
N THR A 47 -8.02 -25.76 -6.63
CA THR A 47 -7.42 -26.74 -7.55
C THR A 47 -7.35 -26.31 -9.02
N LYS A 48 -7.86 -25.13 -9.40
CA LYS A 48 -7.64 -24.57 -10.75
C LYS A 48 -6.24 -23.94 -10.84
N THR A 49 -5.25 -24.81 -10.99
CA THR A 49 -4.09 -24.63 -11.90
C THR A 49 -3.69 -23.19 -12.20
N LEU A 50 -3.02 -22.56 -11.24
CA LEU A 50 -2.29 -21.31 -11.41
C LEU A 50 -0.81 -21.63 -11.25
N HIS A 51 -0.11 -22.03 -12.32
CA HIS A 51 1.33 -21.66 -12.50
C HIS A 51 2.01 -22.14 -13.79
N SER A 52 1.45 -23.04 -14.62
CA SER A 52 2.14 -23.46 -15.85
C SER A 52 1.86 -22.56 -17.06
N ASP A 53 0.64 -22.03 -17.21
CA ASP A 53 0.24 -21.26 -18.42
C ASP A 53 0.96 -19.91 -18.57
N ASN A 54 1.44 -19.30 -17.49
CA ASN A 54 2.02 -17.94 -17.56
C ASN A 54 3.38 -17.90 -18.26
N MET A 55 4.19 -18.96 -18.12
CA MET A 55 5.51 -19.01 -18.77
C MET A 55 5.38 -19.26 -20.27
N ASP A 56 4.50 -20.17 -20.67
CA ASP A 56 4.24 -20.46 -22.08
C ASP A 56 3.59 -19.26 -22.78
N THR A 57 2.68 -18.56 -22.08
CA THR A 57 2.09 -17.31 -22.58
C THR A 57 3.12 -16.18 -22.71
N PHE A 58 4.08 -16.08 -21.78
CA PHE A 58 5.14 -15.09 -21.84
C PHE A 58 6.13 -15.38 -22.97
N LEU A 59 6.57 -16.64 -23.11
CA LEU A 59 7.43 -17.08 -24.19
C LEU A 59 6.79 -16.82 -25.56
N ALA A 60 5.49 -17.11 -25.70
CA ALA A 60 4.75 -16.80 -26.92
C ALA A 60 4.78 -15.30 -27.26
N LYS A 61 4.56 -14.43 -26.26
CA LYS A 61 4.65 -12.96 -26.45
C LYS A 61 6.06 -12.48 -26.79
N VAL A 62 7.09 -13.12 -26.25
CA VAL A 62 8.49 -12.80 -26.57
C VAL A 62 8.82 -13.18 -28.01
N ILE A 63 8.35 -14.34 -28.46
CA ILE A 63 8.52 -14.80 -29.85
C ILE A 63 7.76 -13.87 -30.81
N GLU A 64 6.50 -13.53 -30.51
CA GLU A 64 5.70 -12.57 -31.27
C GLU A 64 6.39 -11.20 -31.39
N PHE A 65 6.92 -10.70 -30.26
CA PHE A 65 7.65 -9.44 -30.25
C PHE A 65 8.95 -9.49 -31.06
N LYS A 66 9.67 -10.61 -31.00
CA LYS A 66 10.89 -10.83 -31.78
C LYS A 66 10.58 -10.83 -33.28
N GLU A 67 9.57 -11.58 -33.72
CA GLU A 67 9.13 -11.62 -35.12
C GLU A 67 8.68 -10.24 -35.61
N TRP A 68 7.98 -9.48 -34.76
CA TRP A 68 7.57 -8.11 -35.06
C TRP A 68 8.74 -7.14 -35.25
N ILE A 69 9.84 -7.31 -34.49
CA ILE A 69 11.08 -6.53 -34.65
C ILE A 69 11.84 -6.96 -35.91
N ASP A 70 11.98 -8.26 -36.13
CA ASP A 70 12.79 -8.81 -37.22
C ASP A 70 12.27 -8.40 -38.61
N GLY A 71 10.95 -8.22 -38.74
CA GLY A 71 10.28 -7.71 -39.93
C GLY A 71 10.45 -6.21 -40.21
N ARG A 72 11.08 -5.43 -39.32
CA ARG A 72 11.24 -3.98 -39.46
C ARG A 72 12.73 -3.59 -39.49
N ASN A 73 13.28 -3.47 -40.71
CA ASN A 73 14.70 -3.15 -40.93
C ASN A 73 15.16 -1.81 -40.31
N TYR A 74 14.28 -0.82 -40.16
CA TYR A 74 14.61 0.46 -39.53
C TYR A 74 14.71 0.38 -38.00
N LEU A 75 14.06 -0.61 -37.36
CA LEU A 75 14.17 -0.81 -35.91
C LEU A 75 15.48 -1.49 -35.53
N LYS A 76 16.12 -2.23 -36.45
CA LYS A 76 17.40 -2.92 -36.21
C LYS A 76 18.51 -1.95 -35.77
N GLY A 77 18.56 -0.75 -36.36
CA GLY A 77 19.50 0.31 -35.96
C GLY A 77 19.13 1.03 -34.67
N ASP A 78 17.89 0.90 -34.20
CA ASP A 78 17.37 1.53 -32.98
C ASP A 78 17.16 0.52 -31.83
N ILE A 79 17.58 -0.74 -32.00
CA ILE A 79 17.45 -1.80 -30.97
C ILE A 79 18.02 -1.33 -29.64
N ASP A 80 19.22 -0.75 -29.64
CA ASP A 80 19.85 -0.25 -28.42
C ASP A 80 19.02 0.83 -27.73
N LYS A 81 18.41 1.73 -28.49
CA LYS A 81 17.52 2.78 -27.95
C LYS A 81 16.24 2.17 -27.38
N ILE A 82 15.70 1.13 -28.02
CA ILE A 82 14.52 0.41 -27.55
C ILE A 82 14.84 -0.32 -26.24
N ILE A 83 15.98 -1.01 -26.17
CA ILE A 83 16.46 -1.68 -24.96
C ILE A 83 16.60 -0.66 -23.82
N ILE A 84 17.25 0.48 -24.06
CA ILE A 84 17.40 1.55 -23.05
C ILE A 84 16.03 2.05 -22.57
N LYS A 85 15.08 2.30 -23.48
CA LYS A 85 13.72 2.73 -23.11
C LYS A 85 13.00 1.67 -22.27
N LEU A 86 13.11 0.39 -22.62
CA LEU A 86 12.53 -0.71 -21.85
C LEU A 86 13.17 -0.84 -20.46
N GLN A 87 14.50 -0.73 -20.37
CA GLN A 87 15.20 -0.73 -19.09
C GLN A 87 14.78 0.44 -18.20
N ASN A 88 14.64 1.64 -18.76
CA ASN A 88 14.18 2.82 -18.03
C ASN A 88 12.72 2.67 -17.57
N LEU A 89 11.87 2.09 -18.40
CA LEU A 89 10.48 1.81 -18.07
C LEU A 89 10.39 0.74 -16.96
N ASN A 90 11.18 -0.31 -17.04
CA ASN A 90 11.27 -1.34 -16.01
C ASN A 90 11.81 -0.77 -14.68
N LYS A 91 12.84 0.09 -14.72
CA LYS A 91 13.30 0.84 -13.53
C LYS A 91 12.20 1.69 -12.92
N SER A 92 11.42 2.39 -13.75
CA SER A 92 10.30 3.21 -13.30
C SER A 92 9.20 2.36 -12.66
N ILE A 93 8.85 1.23 -13.27
CA ILE A 93 7.90 0.26 -12.72
C ILE A 93 8.41 -0.31 -11.39
N ASN A 94 9.69 -0.67 -11.30
CA ASN A 94 10.29 -1.18 -10.07
C ASN A 94 10.34 -0.12 -8.96
N LEU A 95 10.60 1.14 -9.28
CA LEU A 95 10.50 2.25 -8.33
C LEU A 95 9.06 2.42 -7.82
N ILE A 96 8.07 2.37 -8.71
CA ILE A 96 6.65 2.45 -8.35
C ILE A 96 6.26 1.24 -7.48
N ASN A 97 6.67 0.03 -7.85
CA ASN A 97 6.38 -1.19 -7.10
C ASN A 97 7.08 -1.20 -5.74
N LYS A 98 8.32 -0.70 -5.65
CA LYS A 98 9.02 -0.53 -4.36
C LYS A 98 8.27 0.45 -3.45
N ASN A 99 7.82 1.56 -4.01
CA ASN A 99 7.03 2.56 -3.27
C ASN A 99 5.63 2.05 -2.88
N ASN A 100 5.06 1.11 -3.64
CA ASN A 100 3.73 0.55 -3.38
C ASN A 100 3.75 -0.70 -2.47
N ASN A 101 4.85 -1.46 -2.46
CA ASN A 101 5.01 -2.68 -1.66
C ASN A 101 5.74 -2.47 -0.32
N GLU A 102 6.43 -1.35 -0.12
CA GLU A 102 6.99 -0.99 1.19
C GLU A 102 5.95 -0.23 2.03
N GLY A 103 4.88 -0.92 2.42
CA GLY A 103 4.29 -0.61 3.72
C GLY A 103 5.35 -0.88 4.78
N LEU A 104 5.63 0.08 5.67
CA LEU A 104 6.59 -0.13 6.76
C LEU A 104 6.28 -1.46 7.45
N ASN A 105 7.26 -2.37 7.54
CA ASN A 105 7.09 -3.61 8.28
C ASN A 105 6.75 -3.26 9.75
N LYS A 106 5.95 -4.07 10.45
CA LYS A 106 5.54 -3.82 11.84
C LYS A 106 6.74 -3.51 12.74
N ASP A 107 7.86 -4.19 12.51
CA ASP A 107 9.09 -3.96 13.27
C ASP A 107 9.70 -2.57 13.01
N GLN A 108 9.69 -2.11 11.76
CA GLN A 108 10.14 -0.77 11.40
C GLN A 108 9.22 0.30 11.98
N ILE A 109 7.91 0.08 11.99
CA ILE A 109 6.94 0.97 12.64
C ILE A 109 7.21 1.06 14.14
N ASN A 110 7.51 -0.07 14.79
CA ASN A 110 7.80 -0.11 16.23
C ASN A 110 9.09 0.66 16.56
N VAL A 111 10.15 0.47 15.78
CA VAL A 111 11.41 1.22 15.93
C VAL A 111 11.17 2.72 15.79
N LEU A 112 10.52 3.14 14.69
CA LEU A 112 10.22 4.56 14.46
C LEU A 112 9.29 5.15 15.52
N SER A 113 8.34 4.37 16.03
CA SER A 113 7.45 4.79 17.11
C SER A 113 8.17 4.95 18.44
N ASN A 114 9.19 4.14 18.70
CA ASN A 114 10.01 4.26 19.91
C ASN A 114 10.94 5.48 19.82
N GLN A 115 11.62 5.68 18.70
CA GLN A 115 12.42 6.90 18.46
C GLN A 115 11.57 8.16 18.58
N TYR A 116 10.32 8.12 18.10
CA TYR A 116 9.42 9.26 18.22
C TYR A 116 9.07 9.63 19.67
N LYS A 117 9.09 8.67 20.61
CA LYS A 117 8.85 8.95 22.04
C LYS A 117 10.00 9.70 22.70
N GLU A 118 11.20 9.65 22.13
CA GLU A 118 12.36 10.39 22.64
C GLU A 118 12.23 11.89 22.35
N ILE A 119 11.38 12.27 21.39
CA ILE A 119 11.11 13.68 21.07
C ILE A 119 10.16 14.27 22.13
N PRO A 120 10.51 15.41 22.76
CA PRO A 120 9.63 16.07 23.72
C PRO A 120 8.25 16.40 23.12
N PRO A 121 7.13 16.15 23.84
CA PRO A 121 5.79 16.44 23.31
C PRO A 121 5.57 17.91 22.94
N SER A 122 6.28 18.84 23.59
CA SER A 122 6.25 20.28 23.32
C SER A 122 7.02 20.69 22.07
N PHE A 123 7.82 19.79 21.48
CA PHE A 123 8.63 20.09 20.31
C PHE A 123 7.78 20.27 19.04
N LEU A 124 6.63 19.60 18.96
CA LEU A 124 5.71 19.68 17.83
C LEU A 124 4.33 20.18 18.26
N ASP A 125 3.72 21.00 17.41
CA ASP A 125 2.33 21.40 17.58
C ASP A 125 1.41 20.18 17.68
N GLU A 126 0.35 20.28 18.50
CA GLU A 126 -0.59 19.18 18.75
C GLU A 126 -1.17 18.57 17.46
N LYS A 127 -1.53 19.41 16.49
CA LYS A 127 -2.08 18.96 15.20
C LYS A 127 -1.07 18.17 14.38
N THR A 128 0.19 18.60 14.41
CA THR A 128 1.30 17.93 13.72
C THR A 128 1.64 16.61 14.40
N ARG A 129 1.61 16.58 15.74
CA ARG A 129 1.82 15.37 16.57
C ARG A 129 0.76 14.31 16.28
N ILE A 130 -0.51 14.71 16.20
CA ILE A 130 -1.63 13.83 15.82
C ILE A 130 -1.43 13.29 14.39
N ALA A 131 -1.09 14.16 13.43
CA ALA A 131 -0.87 13.76 12.04
C ALA A 131 0.31 12.76 11.90
N LEU A 132 1.39 12.96 12.66
CA LEU A 132 2.54 12.06 12.67
C LEU A 132 2.19 10.71 13.29
N ASN A 133 1.46 10.70 14.41
CA ASN A 133 0.96 9.47 15.03
C ASN A 133 0.07 8.67 14.08
N LYS A 134 -0.81 9.35 13.34
CA LYS A 134 -1.65 8.69 12.33
C LYS A 134 -0.81 8.06 11.22
N LYS A 135 0.26 8.74 10.79
CA LYS A 135 1.21 8.24 9.78
C LYS A 135 1.97 7.02 10.29
N LEU A 136 2.48 7.05 11.52
CA LEU A 136 3.20 5.93 12.13
C LEU A 136 2.30 4.69 12.30
N ARG A 137 1.05 4.89 12.72
CA ARG A 137 0.09 3.79 12.95
C ARG A 137 -0.62 3.28 11.68
N GLY A 138 -0.31 3.85 10.50
CA GLY A 138 -0.98 3.48 9.24
C GLY A 138 -2.48 3.81 9.18
N THR A 139 -2.96 4.68 10.07
CA THR A 139 -4.39 5.05 10.10
C THR A 139 -4.74 6.04 8.99
N LYS A 140 -6.02 6.09 8.59
CA LYS A 140 -6.49 6.99 7.53
C LYS A 140 -6.19 8.45 7.88
N ARG A 141 -5.49 9.14 6.99
CA ARG A 141 -5.12 10.55 7.11
C ARG A 141 -6.14 11.43 6.39
N SER A 142 -6.49 12.55 7.00
CA SER A 142 -7.26 13.61 6.36
C SER A 142 -6.37 14.52 5.51
N ASN A 143 -6.98 15.37 4.68
CA ASN A 143 -6.26 16.39 3.92
C ASN A 143 -5.52 17.38 4.84
N SER A 144 -6.09 17.68 6.01
CA SER A 144 -5.45 18.52 7.03
C SER A 144 -4.20 17.84 7.60
N ASP A 145 -4.27 16.55 7.92
CA ASP A 145 -3.10 15.79 8.40
C ASP A 145 -1.96 15.82 7.36
N ASN A 146 -2.28 15.62 6.07
CA ASN A 146 -1.29 15.69 5.00
C ASN A 146 -0.67 17.09 4.85
N TYR A 147 -1.46 18.15 5.05
CA TYR A 147 -0.93 19.52 5.07
C TYR A 147 0.11 19.71 6.18
N TYR A 148 -0.18 19.32 7.41
CA TYR A 148 0.76 19.46 8.53
C TYR A 148 2.02 18.62 8.33
N LEU A 149 1.91 17.40 7.80
CA LEU A 149 3.07 16.57 7.49
C LEU A 149 3.97 17.19 6.41
N ARG A 150 3.37 17.80 5.38
CA ARG A 150 4.12 18.52 4.34
C ARG A 150 4.82 19.75 4.91
N LYS A 151 4.11 20.53 5.73
CA LYS A 151 4.69 21.70 6.42
C LYS A 151 5.88 21.27 7.28
N LEU A 152 5.71 20.24 8.11
CA LEU A 152 6.78 19.68 8.95
C LEU A 152 8.00 19.26 8.14
N LYS A 153 7.80 18.60 6.98
CA LYS A 153 8.90 18.20 6.09
C LYS A 153 9.74 19.39 5.64
N ASN A 154 9.11 20.51 5.31
CA ASN A 154 9.81 21.72 4.88
C ASN A 154 10.58 22.34 6.05
N THR A 155 9.94 22.46 7.22
CA THR A 155 10.59 22.99 8.44
C THR A 155 11.81 22.15 8.83
N ILE A 156 11.73 20.82 8.78
CA ILE A 156 12.88 19.93 9.04
C ILE A 156 14.02 20.22 8.06
N LYS A 157 13.72 20.39 6.77
CA LYS A 157 14.74 20.69 5.76
C LYS A 157 15.45 22.02 6.04
N GLU A 158 14.71 23.05 6.42
CA GLU A 158 15.26 24.35 6.80
C GLU A 158 16.14 24.23 8.04
N LYS A 159 15.66 23.56 9.10
CA LYS A 159 16.43 23.37 10.34
C LYS A 159 17.67 22.51 10.17
N LEU A 160 17.65 21.50 9.30
CA LEU A 160 18.86 20.73 8.98
C LEU A 160 19.89 21.57 8.22
N ASN A 161 19.45 22.51 7.38
CA ASN A 161 20.38 23.44 6.74
C ASN A 161 20.97 24.43 7.75
N GLU A 162 20.14 24.98 8.65
CA GLU A 162 20.61 25.81 9.76
C GLU A 162 21.64 25.06 10.63
N ALA A 163 21.37 23.79 10.97
CA ALA A 163 22.27 22.96 11.76
C ALA A 163 23.66 22.82 11.14
N LYS A 164 23.76 22.69 9.81
CA LYS A 164 25.06 22.67 9.11
C LYS A 164 25.86 23.95 9.31
N TYR A 165 25.20 25.11 9.31
CA TYR A 165 25.89 26.37 9.60
C TYR A 165 26.36 26.43 11.06
N TYR A 166 25.54 25.94 11.99
CA TYR A 166 25.94 25.85 13.39
C TYR A 166 27.08 24.86 13.63
N GLU A 167 27.17 23.76 12.87
CA GLU A 167 28.33 22.86 12.92
C GLU A 167 29.62 23.58 12.53
N ILE A 168 29.62 24.36 11.44
CA ILE A 168 30.77 25.16 11.04
C ILE A 168 31.16 26.16 12.15
N LEU A 169 30.17 26.87 12.71
CA LEU A 169 30.42 27.80 13.81
C LEU A 169 30.99 27.09 15.05
N ARG A 170 30.50 25.89 15.36
CA ARG A 170 31.01 25.07 16.46
C ARG A 170 32.46 24.68 16.23
N GLU A 171 32.82 24.25 15.02
CA GLU A 171 34.21 23.92 14.67
C GLU A 171 35.14 25.13 14.86
N ILE A 172 34.71 26.34 14.46
CA ILE A 172 35.47 27.58 14.66
C ILE A 172 35.65 27.92 16.14
N LEU A 173 34.63 27.65 16.97
CA LEU A 173 34.67 27.94 18.40
C LEU A 173 35.46 26.89 19.19
N GLU A 174 35.51 25.65 18.70
CA GLU A 174 36.25 24.54 19.32
C GLU A 174 37.70 24.40 18.80
N SER A 175 38.09 25.15 17.75
CA SER A 175 39.47 25.27 17.24
C SER A 175 40.27 26.32 17.99
#